data_AF-A0A7V9FMV1-F1
#
_entry.id   AF-A0A7V9FMV1-F1
#
_cell.length_a   1.000
_cell.length_b   1.000
_cell.length_c   1.000
_cell.angle_alpha   90.00
_cell.angle_beta   90.00
_cell.angle_gamma   90.00
#
_symmetry.space_group_name_H-M   'P 1'
#
loop_
_entity.id
_entity.type
_entity.pdbx_description
1 polymer ?
#
loop_
_entity_poly.entity_id
_entity_poly.type
_entity_poly.pdbx_seq_one_letter_code
_entity_poly.pdbx_strand_id
1 'polypeptide(L)'
;MVGRALLACLAFLLLADAAAAREEPLPGGRGLVAAASLAPSTHLFGDSVVARFDVVLDPEQFDSDRLEVRLRFAPYEPVGSVEETRREVGRLVHLRYEATLRCLHIGCIAPRFQSALGAQEEGRAERHAIRLPPADILYEENDGSTPVLLSKRFPIVEVVSRINTARLEALDPDARPGSEGAFVASLEPPDRTYRARPALLAALALGAA
;
A
#
# COMPACT_ATOMS: atom_id res chain seq x y z
N MET A 1 42.21 -37.65 -34.22
CA MET A 1 41.75 -36.25 -34.05
C MET A 1 40.86 -36.15 -32.82
N VAL A 2 41.39 -36.18 -31.59
CA VAL A 2 40.58 -36.04 -30.34
C VAL A 2 41.40 -35.36 -29.23
N GLY A 3 42.18 -34.32 -29.56
CA GLY A 3 43.17 -33.75 -28.62
C GLY A 3 43.12 -32.24 -28.42
N ARG A 4 42.17 -31.53 -29.04
CA ARG A 4 42.18 -30.05 -29.06
C ARG A 4 40.92 -29.38 -28.48
N ALA A 5 39.95 -30.15 -27.98
CA ALA A 5 38.67 -29.61 -27.51
C ALA A 5 38.63 -29.29 -25.99
N LEU A 6 39.60 -29.72 -25.19
CA LEU A 6 39.56 -29.58 -23.73
C LEU A 6 40.30 -28.36 -23.17
N LEU A 7 41.09 -27.66 -23.98
CA LEU A 7 41.86 -26.49 -23.53
C LEU A 7 41.13 -25.15 -23.67
N ALA A 8 40.01 -25.10 -24.39
CA ALA A 8 39.23 -23.86 -24.56
C ALA A 8 38.29 -23.57 -23.38
N CYS A 9 37.88 -24.58 -22.61
CA CYS A 9 36.97 -24.38 -21.47
C CYS A 9 37.69 -23.92 -20.18
N LEU A 10 39.00 -24.18 -20.04
CA LEU A 10 39.73 -23.78 -18.83
C LEU A 10 40.18 -22.31 -18.84
N ALA A 11 40.32 -21.70 -20.02
CA ALA A 11 40.72 -20.29 -20.14
C ALA A 11 39.56 -19.31 -19.87
N PHE A 12 38.30 -19.76 -19.98
CA PHE A 12 37.13 -18.92 -19.68
C PHE A 12 36.81 -18.84 -18.18
N LEU A 13 37.40 -19.72 -17.36
CA LEU A 13 37.20 -19.75 -15.90
C LEU A 13 38.19 -18.87 -15.13
N LEU A 14 39.18 -18.26 -15.80
CA LEU A 14 40.19 -17.40 -15.17
C LEU A 14 39.98 -15.89 -15.43
N LEU A 15 38.89 -15.53 -16.11
CA LEU A 15 38.47 -14.15 -16.38
C LEU A 15 37.13 -13.79 -15.72
N ALA A 16 36.71 -14.57 -14.71
CA ALA A 16 35.76 -14.10 -13.71
C ALA A 16 36.49 -13.09 -12.81
N ASP A 17 36.86 -11.98 -13.43
CA ASP A 17 37.33 -10.77 -12.80
C ASP A 17 36.32 -10.49 -11.69
N ALA A 18 36.83 -10.36 -10.48
CA ALA A 18 36.05 -9.98 -9.33
C ALA A 18 35.31 -8.71 -9.74
N ALA A 19 34.01 -8.83 -10.00
CA ALA A 19 33.10 -7.70 -9.99
C ALA A 19 33.06 -7.24 -8.54
N ALA A 20 34.15 -6.60 -8.10
CA ALA A 20 34.14 -5.64 -7.03
C ALA A 20 33.05 -4.67 -7.45
N ALA A 21 31.87 -4.84 -6.86
CA ALA A 21 30.80 -3.88 -6.94
C ALA A 21 31.46 -2.56 -6.57
N ARG A 22 31.70 -1.71 -7.58
CA ARG A 22 32.23 -0.38 -7.34
C ARG A 22 31.26 0.26 -6.37
N GLU A 23 31.79 0.64 -5.20
CA GLU A 23 31.04 1.38 -4.21
C GLU A 23 30.65 2.71 -4.84
N GLU A 24 29.47 2.73 -5.44
CA GLU A 24 28.93 3.94 -6.02
C GLU A 24 28.50 4.83 -4.83
N PRO A 25 29.13 6.00 -4.63
CA PRO A 25 28.71 6.90 -3.58
C PRO A 25 27.27 7.34 -3.84
N LEU A 26 26.52 7.55 -2.77
CA LEU A 26 25.13 7.98 -2.84
C LEU A 26 24.98 9.25 -3.73
N PRO A 27 23.91 9.34 -4.56
CA PRO A 27 23.72 10.45 -5.47
C PRO A 27 23.82 11.83 -4.81
N GLY A 28 24.72 12.67 -5.33
CA GLY A 28 24.89 14.05 -4.90
C GLY A 28 25.71 14.22 -3.60
N GLY A 29 26.52 13.24 -3.22
CA GLY A 29 27.42 13.34 -2.06
C GLY A 29 26.70 13.33 -0.71
N ARG A 30 25.46 12.85 -0.68
CA ARG A 30 24.63 12.81 0.54
C ARG A 30 24.89 11.51 1.28
N GLY A 31 25.15 11.55 2.59
CA GLY A 31 25.23 10.34 3.42
C GLY A 31 23.91 9.59 3.62
N LEU A 32 22.80 10.07 3.03
CA LEU A 32 21.47 9.48 3.14
C LEU A 32 20.62 9.76 1.89
N VAL A 33 19.92 8.75 1.40
CA VAL A 33 18.95 8.83 0.30
C VAL A 33 17.70 8.01 0.63
N ALA A 34 16.53 8.52 0.23
CA ALA A 34 15.25 7.83 0.41
C ALA A 34 14.43 7.75 -0.88
N ALA A 35 13.77 6.60 -1.05
CA ALA A 35 12.84 6.32 -2.14
C ALA A 35 11.50 5.85 -1.57
N ALA A 36 10.41 6.24 -2.24
CA ALA A 36 9.06 5.90 -1.87
C ALA A 36 8.33 5.39 -3.12
N SER A 37 7.60 4.28 -3.00
CA SER A 37 6.81 3.72 -4.09
C SER A 37 5.48 3.15 -3.61
N LEU A 38 4.52 3.11 -4.53
CA LEU A 38 3.19 2.51 -4.34
C LEU A 38 2.90 1.61 -5.53
N ALA A 39 2.40 0.41 -5.27
CA ALA A 39 2.04 -0.54 -6.31
C ALA A 39 0.74 -1.30 -5.95
N PRO A 40 -0.25 -1.37 -6.85
CA PRO A 40 -0.27 -0.73 -8.17
C PRO A 40 -0.50 0.80 -8.07
N SER A 41 -0.16 1.54 -9.13
CA SER A 41 -0.43 2.99 -9.22
C SER A 41 -1.92 3.32 -9.41
N THR A 42 -2.70 2.34 -9.87
CA THR A 42 -4.15 2.43 -10.04
C THR A 42 -4.78 1.13 -9.56
N HIS A 43 -5.85 1.21 -8.76
CA HIS A 43 -6.58 0.04 -8.25
C HIS A 43 -8.07 0.33 -8.07
N LEU A 44 -8.88 -0.70 -7.80
CA LEU A 44 -10.28 -0.51 -7.46
C LEU A 44 -10.44 -0.14 -5.98
N PHE A 45 -11.54 0.53 -5.64
CA PHE A 45 -11.90 0.77 -4.24
C PHE A 45 -11.93 -0.55 -3.45
N GLY A 46 -11.29 -0.54 -2.27
CA GLY A 46 -11.16 -1.72 -1.40
C GLY A 46 -10.03 -2.69 -1.78
N ASP A 47 -9.40 -2.55 -2.94
CA ASP A 47 -8.21 -3.33 -3.28
C ASP A 47 -7.01 -2.92 -2.41
N SER A 48 -6.06 -3.84 -2.27
CA SER A 48 -4.81 -3.59 -1.56
C SER A 48 -3.75 -2.94 -2.44
N VAL A 49 -2.96 -2.06 -1.82
CA VAL A 49 -1.80 -1.39 -2.41
C VAL A 49 -0.59 -1.64 -1.52
N VAL A 50 0.56 -1.97 -2.10
CA VAL A 50 1.81 -2.09 -1.36
C VAL A 50 2.54 -0.76 -1.38
N ALA A 51 2.79 -0.20 -0.20
CA ALA A 51 3.67 0.94 0.00
C ALA A 51 5.06 0.46 0.41
N ARG A 52 6.09 0.90 -0.32
CA ARG A 52 7.49 0.66 0.02
C ARG A 52 8.22 1.97 0.26
N PHE A 53 9.00 1.98 1.33
CA PHE A 53 9.90 3.07 1.67
C PHE A 53 11.29 2.51 1.90
N ASP A 54 12.25 2.91 1.06
CA ASP A 54 13.63 2.47 1.12
C ASP A 54 14.50 3.66 1.58
N VAL A 55 15.33 3.42 2.59
CA VAL A 55 16.36 4.36 3.07
C VAL A 55 17.70 3.69 2.90
N VAL A 56 18.61 4.37 2.20
CA VAL A 56 20.01 3.94 2.07
C VAL A 56 20.88 5.02 2.68
N LEU A 57 21.76 4.62 3.59
CA LEU A 57 22.62 5.53 4.33
C LEU A 57 24.05 5.00 4.45
N ASP A 58 24.96 5.92 4.68
CA ASP A 58 26.36 5.65 5.00
C ASP A 58 26.53 5.60 6.53
N PRO A 59 26.84 4.42 7.12
CA PRO A 59 26.97 4.26 8.57
C PRO A 59 28.15 5.03 9.16
N GLU A 60 29.11 5.50 8.35
CA GLU A 60 30.19 6.38 8.81
C GLU A 60 29.70 7.81 9.09
N GLN A 61 28.55 8.19 8.54
CA GLN A 61 27.96 9.52 8.67
C GLN A 61 26.71 9.53 9.56
N PHE A 62 25.89 8.49 9.48
CA PHE A 62 24.65 8.36 10.23
C PHE A 62 24.55 6.99 10.89
N ASP A 63 24.33 6.96 12.19
CA ASP A 63 23.97 5.72 12.88
C ASP A 63 22.53 5.33 12.53
N SER A 64 22.35 4.15 11.96
CA SER A 64 21.02 3.66 11.56
C SER A 64 20.08 3.44 12.74
N ASP A 65 20.62 3.15 13.92
CA ASP A 65 19.81 2.82 15.10
C ASP A 65 19.21 4.07 15.75
N ARG A 66 19.68 5.25 15.32
CA ARG A 66 19.18 6.57 15.74
C ARG A 66 18.21 7.18 14.73
N LEU A 67 17.92 6.48 13.64
CA LEU A 67 16.93 6.92 12.65
C LEU A 67 15.54 6.44 13.03
N GLU A 68 14.58 7.35 13.07
CA GLU A 68 13.17 7.04 13.21
C GLU A 68 12.45 7.38 11.89
N VAL A 69 11.78 6.40 11.29
CA VAL A 69 10.99 6.61 10.08
C VAL A 69 9.50 6.70 10.43
N ARG A 70 8.90 7.88 10.23
CA ARG A 70 7.47 8.11 10.43
C ARG A 70 6.71 7.99 9.12
N LEU A 71 5.99 6.88 9.00
CA LEU A 71 5.10 6.59 7.87
C LEU A 71 3.65 6.92 8.23
N ARG A 72 2.96 7.65 7.37
CA ARG A 72 1.55 8.02 7.52
C ARG A 72 0.82 7.73 6.22
N PHE A 73 -0.28 6.98 6.31
CA PHE A 73 -0.95 6.43 5.12
C PHE A 73 -2.38 6.93 4.92
N ALA A 74 -2.94 7.76 5.82
CA ALA A 74 -4.30 8.27 5.69
C ALA A 74 -4.56 8.87 4.29
N PRO A 75 -5.72 8.57 3.66
CA PRO A 75 -6.87 7.82 4.18
C PRO A 75 -6.77 6.28 4.11
N TYR A 76 -5.62 5.73 3.69
CA TYR A 76 -5.38 4.28 3.72
C TYR A 76 -4.98 3.81 5.10
N GLU A 77 -5.28 2.55 5.37
CA GLU A 77 -4.93 1.86 6.60
C GLU A 77 -4.05 0.63 6.31
N PRO A 78 -3.03 0.36 7.13
CA PRO A 78 -2.27 -0.88 7.04
C PRO A 78 -3.14 -2.10 7.30
N VAL A 79 -3.02 -3.10 6.43
CA VAL A 79 -3.54 -4.45 6.63
C VAL A 79 -2.44 -5.27 7.30
N GLY A 80 -2.38 -5.20 8.63
CA GLY A 80 -1.33 -5.84 9.43
C GLY A 80 -0.21 -4.88 9.85
N SER A 81 0.94 -5.43 10.22
CA SER A 81 2.12 -4.67 10.61
C SER A 81 2.89 -4.15 9.40
N VAL A 82 3.63 -3.06 9.58
CA VAL A 82 4.67 -2.66 8.63
C VAL A 82 5.88 -3.57 8.82
N GLU A 83 6.33 -4.21 7.76
CA GLU A 83 7.51 -5.04 7.77
C GLU A 83 8.76 -4.18 7.60
N GLU A 84 9.72 -4.33 8.50
CA GLU A 84 11.02 -3.67 8.43
C GLU A 84 12.12 -4.70 8.14
N THR A 85 12.97 -4.40 7.18
CA THR A 85 14.15 -5.20 6.88
C THR A 85 15.38 -4.31 6.80
N ARG A 86 16.45 -4.75 7.46
CA ARG A 86 17.77 -4.13 7.41
C ARG A 86 18.75 -5.04 6.69
N ARG A 87 19.52 -4.49 5.76
CA ARG A 87 20.57 -5.20 5.04
C ARG A 87 21.79 -4.31 4.87
N GLU A 88 22.96 -4.90 5.00
CA GLU A 88 24.21 -4.25 4.64
C GLU A 88 24.50 -4.54 3.16
N VAL A 89 24.82 -3.49 2.40
CA VAL A 89 25.08 -3.56 0.96
C VAL A 89 26.40 -2.84 0.70
N GLY A 90 27.49 -3.61 0.72
CA GLY A 90 28.84 -3.05 0.73
C GLY A 90 29.06 -2.25 2.02
N ARG A 91 29.50 -1.00 1.90
CA ARG A 91 29.64 -0.05 3.02
C ARG A 91 28.31 0.57 3.49
N LEU A 92 27.23 0.43 2.72
CA LEU A 92 25.98 1.12 2.99
C LEU A 92 25.01 0.25 3.80
N VAL A 93 24.13 0.90 4.57
CA VAL A 93 23.00 0.25 5.22
C VAL A 93 21.73 0.56 4.44
N HIS A 94 20.97 -0.47 4.08
CA HIS A 94 19.66 -0.37 3.43
C HIS A 94 18.57 -0.81 4.41
N LEU A 95 17.74 0.16 4.80
CA LEU A 95 16.50 -0.06 5.55
C LEU A 95 15.33 -0.05 4.57
N ARG A 96 14.46 -1.05 4.66
CA ARG A 96 13.23 -1.15 3.86
C ARG A 96 12.04 -1.35 4.77
N TYR A 97 11.04 -0.50 4.57
CA TYR A 97 9.73 -0.59 5.19
C TYR A 97 8.69 -0.94 4.12
N GLU A 98 7.92 -2.00 4.36
CA GLU A 98 6.87 -2.47 3.46
C GLU A 98 5.54 -2.55 4.22
N ALA A 99 4.51 -1.90 3.68
CA ALA A 99 3.17 -1.92 4.24
C ALA A 99 2.16 -2.32 3.17
N THR A 100 1.36 -3.34 3.45
CA THR A 100 0.15 -3.61 2.66
C THR A 100 -0.94 -2.68 3.16
N LEU A 101 -1.46 -1.83 2.29
CA LEU A 101 -2.46 -0.82 2.60
C LEU A 101 -3.79 -1.20 1.95
N ARG A 102 -4.89 -0.78 2.57
CA ARG A 102 -6.23 -0.84 1.98
C ARG A 102 -6.99 0.41 2.36
N CYS A 103 -7.83 0.90 1.45
CA CYS A 103 -8.73 2.00 1.76
C CYS A 103 -10.19 1.59 1.63
N LEU A 104 -10.90 1.64 2.75
CA LEU A 104 -12.34 1.46 2.85
C LEU A 104 -13.04 2.75 3.30
N HIS A 105 -12.29 3.84 3.43
CA HIS A 105 -12.79 5.14 3.87
C HIS A 105 -13.46 5.89 2.71
N ILE A 106 -14.54 6.64 2.98
CA ILE A 106 -15.25 7.47 1.97
C ILE A 106 -14.33 8.49 1.29
N GLY A 107 -13.28 8.93 1.99
CA GLY A 107 -12.22 9.80 1.44
C GLY A 107 -11.38 9.18 0.32
N CYS A 108 -11.54 7.89 0.02
CA CYS A 108 -10.93 7.27 -1.16
C CYS A 108 -11.83 7.25 -2.39
N ILE A 109 -13.06 7.71 -2.25
CA ILE A 109 -14.02 7.81 -3.35
C ILE A 109 -14.02 9.26 -3.82
N ALA A 110 -14.05 9.47 -5.13
CA ALA A 110 -14.12 10.82 -5.68
C ALA A 110 -15.43 11.48 -5.21
N PRO A 111 -15.39 12.71 -4.67
CA PRO A 111 -16.62 13.41 -4.33
C PRO A 111 -17.34 13.80 -5.63
N ARG A 112 -18.56 13.32 -5.84
CA ARG A 112 -19.44 13.78 -6.93
C ARG A 112 -20.02 15.17 -6.64
N PHE A 113 -19.17 16.20 -6.54
CA PHE A 113 -19.65 17.56 -6.74
C PHE A 113 -19.81 17.76 -8.25
N GLN A 114 -21.05 17.60 -8.74
CA GLN A 114 -21.57 18.02 -10.05
C GLN A 114 -20.46 18.28 -11.09
N SER A 115 -19.99 17.22 -11.76
CA SER A 115 -19.20 17.42 -12.96
C SER A 115 -20.01 18.20 -13.98
N ALA A 116 -19.34 18.99 -14.83
CA ALA A 116 -19.99 19.79 -15.88
C ALA A 116 -20.82 18.95 -16.88
N LEU A 117 -20.72 17.62 -16.82
CA LEU A 117 -21.35 16.66 -17.72
C LEU A 117 -22.62 16.01 -17.13
N GLY A 118 -22.97 16.27 -15.86
CA GLY A 118 -24.23 15.85 -15.26
C GLY A 118 -24.53 14.35 -15.41
N ALA A 119 -25.75 13.99 -15.83
CA ALA A 119 -26.20 12.61 -16.01
C ALA A 119 -25.44 11.82 -17.09
N GLN A 120 -24.61 12.49 -17.93
CA GLN A 120 -23.83 11.80 -18.96
C GLN A 120 -22.62 11.02 -18.38
N GLU A 121 -22.35 11.14 -17.08
CA GLU A 121 -21.32 10.35 -16.39
C GLU A 121 -21.86 9.10 -15.67
N GLU A 122 -23.15 8.81 -15.81
CA GLU A 122 -23.75 7.55 -15.34
C GLU A 122 -23.10 6.35 -16.04
N GLY A 123 -22.13 5.72 -15.36
CA GLY A 123 -21.38 4.57 -15.86
C GLY A 123 -19.86 4.75 -15.94
N ARG A 124 -19.34 5.98 -15.78
CA ARG A 124 -17.89 6.19 -15.67
C ARG A 124 -17.44 5.83 -14.25
N ALA A 125 -16.50 4.89 -14.14
CA ALA A 125 -15.84 4.64 -12.87
C ALA A 125 -15.00 5.87 -12.52
N GLU A 126 -15.27 6.45 -11.36
CA GLU A 126 -14.64 7.69 -10.95
C GLU A 126 -13.25 7.42 -10.42
N ARG A 127 -12.30 8.19 -10.93
CA ARG A 127 -10.90 8.15 -10.54
C ARG A 127 -10.66 9.20 -9.48
N HIS A 128 -10.18 8.78 -8.31
CA HIS A 128 -9.73 9.69 -7.27
C HIS A 128 -8.22 9.57 -7.11
N ALA A 129 -7.51 10.65 -7.43
CA ALA A 129 -6.07 10.73 -7.26
C ALA A 129 -5.75 11.13 -5.82
N ILE A 130 -5.08 10.25 -5.09
CA ILE A 130 -4.73 10.45 -3.69
C ILE A 130 -3.22 10.59 -3.57
N ARG A 131 -2.80 11.59 -2.79
CA ARG A 131 -1.42 11.76 -2.38
C ARG A 131 -1.34 11.44 -0.89
N LEU A 132 -0.60 10.40 -0.54
CA LEU A 132 -0.33 10.07 0.86
C LEU A 132 0.55 11.17 1.50
N PRO A 133 0.44 11.40 2.82
CA PRO A 133 1.37 12.25 3.54
C PRO A 133 2.83 11.85 3.28
N PRO A 134 3.79 12.80 3.38
CA PRO A 134 5.20 12.45 3.24
C PRO A 134 5.62 11.50 4.37
N ALA A 135 6.55 10.61 4.04
CA ALA A 135 7.35 9.88 5.01
C ALA A 135 8.44 10.80 5.54
N ASP A 136 8.54 10.93 6.86
CA ASP A 136 9.57 11.72 7.51
C ASP A 136 10.64 10.80 8.08
N ILE A 137 11.90 11.13 7.84
CA ILE A 137 13.06 10.51 8.47
C ILE A 137 13.55 11.49 9.53
N LEU A 138 13.52 11.05 10.77
CA LEU A 138 14.02 11.80 11.92
C LEU A 138 15.31 11.15 12.39
N TYR A 139 16.13 11.94 13.08
CA TYR A 139 17.36 11.44 13.67
C TYR A 139 17.50 11.92 15.09
N GLU A 140 17.69 10.98 16.01
CA GLU A 140 17.95 11.28 17.40
C GLU A 140 19.36 11.86 17.53
N GLU A 141 19.49 13.13 17.92
CA GLU A 141 20.75 13.79 18.20
C GLU A 141 21.23 13.51 19.64
N ASN A 142 22.51 13.81 19.93
CA ASN A 142 23.10 13.47 21.23
C ASN A 142 22.48 14.26 22.40
N ASP A 143 21.80 15.37 22.10
CA ASP A 143 21.05 16.18 23.05
C ASP A 143 19.63 15.64 23.32
N GLY A 144 19.24 14.54 22.66
CA GLY A 144 17.92 13.92 22.74
C GLY A 144 16.88 14.57 21.83
N SER A 145 17.24 15.57 21.04
CA SER A 145 16.33 16.14 20.03
C SER A 145 16.18 15.20 18.84
N THR A 146 15.03 15.23 18.17
CA THR A 146 14.75 14.39 17.00
C THR A 146 14.32 15.24 15.80
N PRO A 147 15.21 16.05 15.19
CA PRO A 147 14.87 16.84 14.01
C PRO A 147 14.52 15.97 12.80
N VAL A 148 13.71 16.53 11.89
CA VAL A 148 13.44 15.90 10.58
C VAL A 148 14.67 16.11 9.70
N LEU A 149 15.34 15.02 9.33
CA LEU A 149 16.45 15.03 8.37
C LEU A 149 15.97 15.14 6.93
N LEU A 150 14.94 14.38 6.58
CA LEU A 150 14.44 14.29 5.21
C LEU A 150 12.95 13.94 5.19
N SER A 151 12.17 14.70 4.42
CA SER A 151 10.80 14.32 4.07
C SER A 151 10.73 13.86 2.62
N LYS A 152 10.17 12.67 2.41
CA LYS A 152 10.01 12.08 1.08
C LYS A 152 8.54 11.83 0.79
N ARG A 153 8.09 12.33 -0.36
CA ARG A 153 6.71 12.14 -0.83
C ARG A 153 6.56 10.79 -1.52
N PHE A 154 5.45 10.12 -1.23
CA PHE A 154 4.96 9.01 -2.04
C PHE A 154 4.48 9.51 -3.42
N PRO A 155 4.50 8.64 -4.45
CA PRO A 155 3.82 8.90 -5.71
C PRO A 155 2.30 9.02 -5.49
N ILE A 156 1.60 9.54 -6.50
CA ILE A 156 0.13 9.55 -6.51
C ILE A 156 -0.37 8.13 -6.77
N VAL A 157 -1.42 7.74 -6.07
CA VAL A 157 -2.19 6.51 -6.34
C VAL A 157 -3.60 6.88 -6.79
N GLU A 158 -4.11 6.19 -7.81
CA GLU A 158 -5.46 6.38 -8.32
C GLU A 158 -6.40 5.27 -7.85
N VAL A 159 -7.49 5.66 -7.20
CA VAL A 159 -8.58 4.76 -6.83
C VAL A 159 -9.68 4.87 -7.85
N VAL A 160 -10.14 3.73 -8.36
CA VAL A 160 -11.27 3.64 -9.27
C VAL A 160 -12.46 3.08 -8.52
N SER A 161 -13.57 3.84 -8.46
CA SER A 161 -14.79 3.40 -7.79
C SER A 161 -16.01 3.49 -8.71
N ARG A 162 -16.95 2.54 -8.54
CA ARG A 162 -18.29 2.60 -9.13
C ARG A 162 -19.35 3.07 -8.14
N ILE A 163 -18.94 3.35 -6.91
CA ILE A 163 -19.83 3.83 -5.86
C ILE A 163 -20.19 5.29 -6.18
N ASN A 164 -21.48 5.54 -6.40
CA ASN A 164 -22.00 6.87 -6.65
C ASN A 164 -22.22 7.59 -5.31
N THR A 165 -21.38 8.58 -4.98
CA THR A 165 -21.48 9.32 -3.71
C THR A 165 -22.71 10.24 -3.65
N ALA A 166 -23.26 10.68 -4.78
CA ALA A 166 -24.50 11.46 -4.79
C ALA A 166 -25.71 10.63 -4.29
N ARG A 167 -25.68 9.30 -4.47
CA ARG A 167 -26.68 8.39 -3.87
C ARG A 167 -26.45 8.20 -2.37
N LEU A 168 -25.21 8.27 -1.89
CA LEU A 168 -24.89 8.17 -0.47
C LEU A 168 -25.38 9.41 0.31
N GLU A 169 -25.16 10.62 -0.23
CA GLU A 169 -25.70 11.87 0.35
C GLU A 169 -27.24 11.89 0.35
N ALA A 170 -27.88 11.29 -0.66
CA ALA A 170 -29.36 11.17 -0.70
C ALA A 170 -29.92 10.15 0.30
N LEU A 171 -29.12 9.17 0.74
CA LEU A 171 -29.51 8.16 1.74
C LEU A 171 -29.31 8.67 3.17
N ASP A 172 -28.37 9.59 3.38
CA ASP A 172 -28.13 10.25 4.66
C ASP A 172 -27.69 11.72 4.43
N PRO A 173 -28.63 12.68 4.44
CA PRO A 173 -28.34 14.10 4.21
C PRO A 173 -27.50 14.74 5.33
N ASP A 174 -27.35 14.07 6.47
CA ASP A 174 -26.51 14.51 7.59
C ASP A 174 -25.14 13.81 7.61
N ALA A 175 -24.87 12.90 6.66
CA ALA A 175 -23.59 12.21 6.55
C ALA A 175 -22.46 13.21 6.26
N ARG A 176 -21.63 13.47 7.27
CA ARG A 176 -20.41 14.24 7.09
C ARG A 176 -19.40 13.44 6.27
N PRO A 177 -18.53 14.09 5.47
CA PRO A 177 -17.36 13.43 4.89
C PRO A 177 -16.56 12.73 6.00
N GLY A 178 -16.48 11.40 5.96
CA GLY A 178 -15.83 10.57 6.99
C GLY A 178 -16.76 9.93 8.02
N SER A 179 -18.08 10.08 7.92
CA SER A 179 -19.02 9.32 8.74
C SER A 179 -19.10 7.86 8.27
N GLU A 180 -18.99 6.92 9.22
CA GLU A 180 -18.98 5.46 8.99
C GLU A 180 -20.29 4.90 8.39
N GLY A 181 -21.31 5.75 8.21
CA GLY A 181 -22.68 5.36 7.85
C GLY A 181 -22.92 4.94 6.40
N ALA A 182 -21.97 5.15 5.48
CA ALA A 182 -22.20 4.88 4.06
C ALA A 182 -22.28 3.38 3.70
N PHE A 183 -21.67 2.49 4.50
CA PHE A 183 -21.59 1.06 4.20
C PHE A 183 -21.76 0.20 5.46
N VAL A 184 -23.00 0.07 5.95
CA VAL A 184 -23.32 -0.90 7.02
C VAL A 184 -23.59 -2.26 6.38
N ALA A 185 -22.67 -3.21 6.56
CA ALA A 185 -22.95 -4.60 6.26
C ALA A 185 -23.78 -5.18 7.42
N SER A 186 -25.07 -5.45 7.17
CA SER A 186 -25.87 -6.21 8.13
C SER A 186 -25.36 -7.64 8.17
N LEU A 187 -24.94 -8.09 9.36
CA LEU A 187 -24.64 -9.50 9.64
C LEU A 187 -25.90 -10.26 10.07
N GLU A 188 -27.04 -9.57 10.18
CA GLU A 188 -28.34 -10.18 10.46
C GLU A 188 -28.67 -11.15 9.33
N PRO A 189 -28.80 -12.46 9.59
CA PRO A 189 -29.21 -13.39 8.55
C PRO A 189 -30.60 -13.00 8.04
N PRO A 190 -30.89 -13.18 6.74
CA PRO A 190 -32.21 -12.87 6.21
C PRO A 190 -33.26 -13.74 6.91
N ASP A 191 -34.48 -13.23 6.99
CA ASP A 191 -35.60 -13.97 7.54
C ASP A 191 -35.73 -15.36 6.90
N ARG A 192 -35.94 -16.38 7.73
CA ARG A 192 -36.05 -17.76 7.26
C ARG A 192 -37.28 -17.89 6.36
N THR A 193 -37.05 -18.09 5.06
CA THR A 193 -38.11 -18.41 4.11
C THR A 193 -38.20 -19.92 3.90
N TYR A 194 -39.36 -20.51 4.18
CA TYR A 194 -39.62 -21.93 3.93
C TYR A 194 -40.47 -22.08 2.68
N ARG A 195 -40.07 -22.98 1.75
CA ARG A 195 -40.89 -23.31 0.56
C ARG A 195 -42.22 -23.97 0.92
N ALA A 196 -42.28 -24.62 2.07
CA ALA A 196 -43.51 -25.18 2.64
C ALA A 196 -43.66 -24.67 4.07
N ARG A 197 -44.90 -24.38 4.48
CA ARG A 197 -45.18 -23.93 5.85
C ARG A 197 -44.71 -25.03 6.84
N PRO A 198 -43.85 -24.73 7.83
CA PRO A 198 -43.33 -25.72 8.76
C PRO A 198 -44.42 -26.49 9.50
N ALA A 199 -45.52 -25.82 9.85
CA ALA A 199 -46.68 -26.43 10.48
C ALA A 199 -47.35 -27.51 9.60
N LEU A 200 -47.32 -27.32 8.28
CA LEU A 200 -47.90 -28.27 7.31
C LEU A 200 -47.03 -29.53 7.19
N LEU A 201 -45.70 -29.36 7.18
CA LEU A 201 -44.77 -30.48 7.21
C LEU A 201 -44.85 -31.26 8.53
N ALA A 202 -44.98 -30.56 9.66
CA ALA A 202 -45.16 -31.18 10.96
C ALA A 202 -46.47 -31.98 11.02
N ALA A 203 -47.58 -31.43 10.51
CA ALA A 203 -48.87 -32.12 10.45
C ALA A 203 -48.81 -33.37 9.55
N LEU A 204 -48.13 -33.29 8.40
CA LEU A 204 -47.95 -34.45 7.51
C LEU A 204 -47.07 -35.54 8.14
N ALA A 205 -46.01 -35.17 8.85
CA ALA A 205 -45.13 -36.13 9.52
C ALA A 205 -45.81 -36.82 10.71
N LEU A 206 -46.61 -36.09 11.49
CA LEU A 206 -47.35 -36.62 12.64
C LEU A 206 -48.61 -37.40 12.23
N GLY A 207 -49.24 -37.04 11.10
CA GLY A 207 -50.42 -37.73 10.57
C GLY A 207 -50.10 -38.96 9.72
N ALA A 208 -48.82 -39.19 9.39
CA ALA A 208 -48.34 -40.38 8.68
C ALA A 208 -47.72 -41.44 9.61
N ALA A 209 -47.81 -41.25 10.93
CA ALA A 209 -47.33 -42.16 11.97
C ALA A 209 -48.46 -43.03 12.55
#